data_AF-A0AAU9TG07-F1
#
_entry.id   AF-A0AAU9TG07-F1
#
_cell.length_a   1.000
_cell.length_b   1.000
_cell.length_c   1.000
_cell.angle_alpha   90.00
_cell.angle_beta   90.00
_cell.angle_gamma   90.00
#
_symmetry.space_group_name_H-M   'P 1'
#
loop_
_entity.id
_entity.type
_entity.pdbx_description
1 polymer ?
#
loop_
_entity_poly.entity_id
_entity_poly.type
_entity_poly.pdbx_seq_one_letter_code
_entity_poly.pdbx_strand_id
1 'polypeptide(L)'
;MLNNDNENNQDHSEDPLGAPSSEVGYTGTSQEHAGQSFNDITDNNRWKILFEAQQRQMFELIRALKQPSNTDLKVTFPEYNPDAQDNDARAWCNTVDLCMQENPLSGGSLIIAMSKALKGSAASWLAQNSFAGITWSQLKDLFLARFDYVETPAATLYRLLNGTPKEGECMSSYATRFLSTLMSQWRSLSVEQIAIAVTIAHASRIDTRLQRLAFTTEINTRVKLQQELMALTYRKRGPQTSDKGGLPCDAKKTSVRPSKAML
;
A
#
# COMPACT_ATOMS: atom_id res chain seq x y z
N MET A 1 -31.40 -40.13 -30.74
CA MET A 1 -32.56 -39.81 -31.60
C MET A 1 -32.68 -38.30 -31.67
N LEU A 2 -32.54 -37.74 -32.89
CA LEU A 2 -32.99 -36.42 -33.40
C LEU A 2 -32.35 -35.19 -32.71
N ASN A 3 -31.40 -34.42 -33.27
CA ASN A 3 -31.19 -33.81 -34.59
C ASN A 3 -32.15 -32.64 -34.92
N ASN A 4 -31.53 -31.60 -35.51
CA ASN A 4 -32.05 -30.48 -36.32
C ASN A 4 -32.28 -29.13 -35.61
N ASP A 5 -31.49 -28.10 -35.92
CA ASP A 5 -31.40 -27.29 -37.16
C ASP A 5 -32.48 -26.19 -37.18
N ASN A 6 -32.04 -24.94 -37.19
CA ASN A 6 -32.89 -23.85 -37.66
C ASN A 6 -32.03 -22.76 -38.32
N GLU A 7 -31.61 -23.03 -39.55
CA GLU A 7 -31.44 -22.00 -40.57
C GLU A 7 -32.81 -21.77 -41.22
N ASN A 8 -33.29 -20.52 -41.27
CA ASN A 8 -33.89 -20.05 -42.51
C ASN A 8 -33.86 -18.52 -42.64
N ASN A 9 -33.77 -18.14 -43.89
CA ASN A 9 -33.35 -16.90 -44.52
C ASN A 9 -34.57 -16.13 -45.05
N GLN A 10 -34.54 -14.79 -45.07
CA GLN A 10 -35.28 -13.90 -46.00
C GLN A 10 -34.89 -12.45 -45.68
N ASP A 11 -33.97 -11.82 -46.41
CA ASP A 11 -34.09 -11.26 -47.77
C ASP A 11 -34.98 -10.00 -47.82
N HIS A 12 -34.33 -8.83 -47.93
CA HIS A 12 -34.84 -7.70 -48.70
C HIS A 12 -33.70 -6.77 -49.12
N SER A 13 -33.48 -6.82 -50.43
CA SER A 13 -32.72 -5.98 -51.35
C SER A 13 -32.93 -4.47 -51.19
N GLU A 14 -31.86 -3.67 -51.36
CA GLU A 14 -31.61 -2.81 -52.54
C GLU A 14 -30.49 -1.77 -52.24
N ASP A 15 -29.46 -1.82 -53.09
CA ASP A 15 -28.27 -0.95 -53.26
C ASP A 15 -28.64 0.48 -53.76
N PRO A 16 -27.70 1.45 -54.00
CA PRO A 16 -26.23 1.32 -54.04
C PRO A 16 -25.40 2.42 -53.36
N LEU A 17 -24.14 2.03 -53.11
CA LEU A 17 -22.96 2.84 -52.88
C LEU A 17 -22.66 3.81 -54.05
N GLY A 18 -22.64 5.11 -53.76
CA GLY A 18 -22.08 6.13 -54.63
C GLY A 18 -20.60 6.37 -54.35
N ALA A 19 -19.72 5.82 -55.19
CA ALA A 19 -18.35 6.27 -55.32
C ALA A 19 -18.26 7.47 -56.27
N PRO A 20 -17.38 8.46 -56.02
CA PRO A 20 -16.83 9.24 -57.10
C PRO A 20 -15.37 8.81 -57.37
N SER A 21 -15.21 8.02 -58.44
CA SER A 21 -13.93 7.78 -59.10
C SER A 21 -13.49 9.04 -59.83
N SER A 22 -12.30 9.57 -59.52
CA SER A 22 -11.70 10.68 -60.27
C SER A 22 -10.82 10.10 -61.37
N GLU A 23 -11.41 9.97 -62.55
CA GLU A 23 -10.74 9.63 -63.80
C GLU A 23 -10.07 10.91 -64.35
N VAL A 24 -8.74 10.93 -64.38
CA VAL A 24 -7.96 11.94 -65.10
C VAL A 24 -7.69 11.43 -66.52
N GLY A 25 -8.59 11.75 -67.44
CA GLY A 25 -8.33 11.69 -68.87
C GLY A 25 -7.79 13.02 -69.36
N TYR A 26 -6.61 13.02 -69.99
CA TYR A 26 -6.15 14.14 -70.81
C TYR A 26 -5.75 13.58 -72.18
N THR A 27 -6.54 13.92 -73.20
CA THR A 27 -6.19 13.75 -74.61
C THR A 27 -5.37 14.97 -75.02
N GLY A 28 -4.17 14.72 -75.54
CA GLY A 28 -3.26 15.75 -76.03
C GLY A 28 -2.52 15.24 -77.26
N THR A 29 -3.03 15.64 -78.42
CA THR A 29 -2.53 15.44 -79.79
C THR A 29 -1.04 15.71 -79.97
N SER A 30 -0.37 14.84 -80.73
CA SER A 30 0.98 15.09 -81.28
C SER A 30 0.92 16.04 -82.47
N GLN A 31 1.68 17.14 -82.43
CA GLN A 31 2.28 17.74 -83.61
C GLN A 31 3.55 18.51 -83.21
N GLU A 32 4.67 18.15 -83.84
CA GLU A 32 6.01 18.71 -83.62
C GLU A 32 6.10 20.18 -84.03
N HIS A 33 6.88 20.99 -83.31
CA HIS A 33 7.91 21.88 -83.87
C HIS A 33 8.80 22.50 -82.78
N ALA A 34 10.06 22.71 -83.15
CA ALA A 34 11.20 23.04 -82.31
C ALA A 34 11.13 24.37 -81.54
N GLY A 35 11.73 24.41 -80.35
CA GLY A 35 12.11 25.68 -79.71
C GLY A 35 12.25 25.66 -78.18
N GLN A 36 13.50 25.54 -77.72
CA GLN A 36 14.07 26.15 -76.51
C GLN A 36 13.76 25.58 -75.11
N SER A 37 14.85 25.19 -74.47
CA SER A 37 15.02 24.77 -73.07
C SER A 37 14.61 25.90 -72.10
N PHE A 38 13.36 25.89 -71.64
CA PHE A 38 12.89 26.77 -70.55
C PHE A 38 12.00 26.06 -69.51
N ASN A 39 11.65 24.79 -69.73
CA ASN A 39 10.74 24.03 -68.84
C ASN A 39 11.44 23.25 -67.72
N ASP A 40 12.75 23.02 -67.82
CA ASP A 40 13.47 22.19 -66.84
C ASP A 40 13.68 22.88 -65.49
N ILE A 41 13.69 24.22 -65.46
CA ILE A 41 13.86 25.01 -64.23
C ILE A 41 12.56 25.00 -63.39
N THR A 42 11.40 24.86 -64.04
CA THR A 42 10.10 24.96 -63.38
C THR A 42 9.74 23.67 -62.65
N ASP A 43 10.01 22.52 -63.25
CA ASP A 43 9.69 21.23 -62.65
C ASP A 43 10.67 20.84 -61.54
N ASN A 44 11.96 21.14 -61.69
CA ASN A 44 12.94 20.93 -60.62
C ASN A 44 12.63 21.79 -59.37
N ASN A 45 12.15 23.02 -59.58
CA ASN A 45 11.70 23.88 -58.49
C ASN A 45 10.39 23.38 -57.85
N ARG A 46 9.47 22.81 -58.62
CA ARG A 46 8.23 22.20 -58.09
C ARG A 46 8.53 20.99 -57.21
N TRP A 47 9.39 20.08 -57.66
CA TRP A 47 9.82 18.93 -56.86
C TRP A 47 10.52 19.35 -55.56
N LYS A 48 11.34 20.40 -55.63
CA LYS A 48 12.00 20.96 -54.45
C LYS A 48 11.00 21.54 -53.45
N ILE A 49 10.01 22.30 -53.92
CA ILE A 49 8.96 22.88 -53.06
C ILE A 49 8.11 21.77 -52.40
N LEU A 50 7.76 20.72 -53.15
CA LEU A 50 6.99 19.59 -52.63
C LEU A 50 7.78 18.81 -51.57
N PHE A 51 9.07 18.59 -51.80
CA PHE A 51 9.95 17.91 -50.84
C PHE A 51 10.13 18.74 -49.55
N GLU A 52 10.34 20.05 -49.68
CA GLU A 52 10.44 20.95 -48.52
C GLU A 52 9.11 21.07 -47.75
N ALA A 53 7.96 20.93 -48.43
CA ALA A 53 6.66 20.87 -47.77
C ALA A 53 6.49 19.55 -46.99
N GLN A 54 6.87 18.41 -47.59
CA GLN A 54 6.84 17.11 -46.93
C GLN A 54 7.79 17.07 -45.73
N GLN A 55 9.00 17.59 -45.87
CA GLN A 55 9.99 17.65 -44.79
C GLN A 55 9.48 18.49 -43.62
N ARG A 56 8.82 19.62 -43.87
CA ARG A 56 8.16 20.42 -42.82
C ARG A 56 7.04 19.67 -42.13
N GLN A 57 6.19 18.97 -42.87
CA GLN A 57 5.13 18.14 -42.28
C GLN A 57 5.71 17.01 -41.43
N MET A 58 6.80 16.38 -41.86
CA MET A 58 7.48 15.35 -41.08
C MET A 58 8.07 15.91 -39.79
N PHE A 59 8.68 17.11 -39.83
CA PHE A 59 9.18 17.77 -38.62
C PHE A 59 8.06 18.16 -37.65
N GLU A 60 6.93 18.64 -38.15
CA GLU A 60 5.75 18.93 -37.32
C GLU A 60 5.14 17.65 -36.73
N LEU A 61 5.10 16.55 -37.48
CA LEU A 61 4.67 15.25 -36.94
C LEU A 61 5.63 14.74 -35.86
N ILE A 62 6.94 14.79 -36.10
CA ILE A 62 7.96 14.43 -35.09
C ILE A 62 7.84 15.34 -33.87
N ARG A 63 7.55 16.62 -34.06
CA ARG A 63 7.32 17.57 -32.96
C ARG A 63 6.05 17.26 -32.18
N ALA A 64 4.97 16.88 -32.85
CA ALA A 64 3.72 16.46 -32.22
C ALA A 64 3.88 15.11 -31.48
N LEU A 65 4.68 14.19 -32.02
CA LEU A 65 5.01 12.91 -31.38
C LEU A 65 6.00 13.07 -30.22
N LYS A 66 6.87 14.08 -30.26
CA LYS A 66 7.80 14.44 -29.18
C LYS A 66 7.19 15.38 -28.14
N GLN A 67 6.06 16.02 -28.44
CA GLN A 67 5.28 16.67 -27.41
C GLN A 67 4.78 15.54 -26.50
N PRO A 68 5.05 15.61 -25.18
CA PRO A 68 4.50 14.63 -24.26
C PRO A 68 2.97 14.73 -24.39
N SER A 69 2.36 13.71 -24.98
CA SER A 69 0.92 13.55 -24.94
C SER A 69 0.52 13.66 -23.48
N ASN A 70 -0.45 14.51 -23.18
CA ASN A 70 -0.95 14.85 -21.84
C ASN A 70 -1.67 13.66 -21.15
N THR A 71 -1.25 12.45 -21.44
CA THR A 71 -1.48 11.20 -20.70
C THR A 71 -0.17 10.79 -20.05
N ASP A 72 0.50 11.76 -19.42
CA ASP A 72 1.53 11.46 -18.43
C ASP A 72 0.78 10.73 -17.31
N LEU A 73 0.95 9.41 -17.22
CA LEU A 73 0.48 8.59 -16.11
C LEU A 73 1.22 9.08 -14.87
N LYS A 74 0.79 10.23 -14.35
CA LYS A 74 1.42 10.92 -13.24
C LYS A 74 1.12 10.06 -12.03
N VAL A 75 2.08 9.20 -11.67
CA VAL A 75 1.96 8.25 -10.55
C VAL A 75 1.49 9.02 -9.33
N THR A 76 0.20 8.86 -9.01
CA THR A 76 -0.42 9.44 -7.83
C THR A 76 -0.34 8.42 -6.73
N PHE A 77 0.22 8.82 -5.59
CA PHE A 77 0.17 7.96 -4.42
C PHE A 77 -1.28 7.82 -3.93
N PRO A 78 -1.62 6.67 -3.32
CA PRO A 78 -2.91 6.49 -2.67
C PRO A 78 -3.14 7.57 -1.61
N GLU A 79 -4.40 7.96 -1.43
CA GLU A 79 -4.77 8.93 -0.40
C GLU A 79 -4.60 8.33 1.00
N TYR A 80 -4.07 9.11 1.93
CA TYR A 80 -3.93 8.74 3.34
C TYR A 80 -4.46 9.84 4.24
N ASN A 81 -5.46 9.49 5.05
CA ASN A 81 -6.04 10.37 6.04
C ASN A 81 -5.99 9.74 7.44
N PRO A 82 -5.03 10.10 8.31
CA PRO A 82 -4.90 9.50 9.64
C PRO A 82 -6.13 9.74 10.53
N ASP A 83 -6.97 10.72 10.19
CA ASP A 83 -8.15 11.07 10.97
C ASP A 83 -9.39 10.20 10.58
N ALA A 84 -9.26 9.34 9.57
CA ALA A 84 -10.30 8.39 9.15
C ALA A 84 -10.22 7.04 9.92
N GLN A 85 -11.36 6.35 10.07
CA GLN A 85 -11.40 5.00 10.67
C GLN A 85 -10.67 3.97 9.79
N ASP A 86 -10.00 3.01 10.42
CA ASP A 86 -9.27 1.89 9.78
C ASP A 86 -8.11 2.28 8.86
N ASN A 87 -7.30 3.27 9.25
CA ASN A 87 -6.14 3.67 8.45
C ASN A 87 -4.82 3.05 8.98
N ASP A 88 -4.15 2.27 8.13
CA ASP A 88 -2.89 1.59 8.44
C ASP A 88 -1.72 2.30 7.74
N ALA A 89 -0.92 3.02 8.53
CA ALA A 89 0.25 3.75 8.06
C ALA A 89 1.28 2.83 7.37
N ARG A 90 1.49 1.60 7.86
CA ARG A 90 2.43 0.64 7.26
C ARG A 90 1.92 0.11 5.94
N ALA A 91 0.64 -0.28 5.87
CA ALA A 91 0.06 -0.75 4.62
C ALA A 91 0.13 0.33 3.53
N TRP A 92 -0.12 1.59 3.91
CA TRP A 92 0.02 2.73 3.01
C TRP A 92 1.48 2.92 2.55
N CYS A 93 2.44 2.94 3.49
CA CYS A 93 3.87 3.05 3.15
C CYS A 93 4.34 1.93 2.21
N ASN A 94 3.90 0.69 2.41
CA ASN A 94 4.22 -0.43 1.53
C ASN A 94 3.69 -0.23 0.10
N THR A 95 2.50 0.38 -0.02
CA THR A 95 1.93 0.70 -1.33
C THR A 95 2.72 1.82 -2.01
N VAL A 96 3.12 2.85 -1.26
CA VAL A 96 4.00 3.91 -1.78
C VAL A 96 5.37 3.36 -2.18
N ASP A 97 5.94 2.43 -1.41
CA ASP A 97 7.18 1.74 -1.78
C ASP A 97 7.06 1.04 -3.12
N LEU A 98 5.92 0.39 -3.41
CA LEU A 98 5.66 -0.24 -4.70
C LEU A 98 5.63 0.81 -5.83
N CYS A 99 4.92 1.92 -5.64
CA CYS A 99 4.89 3.02 -6.61
C CYS A 99 6.29 3.62 -6.87
N MET A 100 7.11 3.69 -5.82
CA MET A 100 8.48 4.21 -5.88
C MET A 100 9.48 3.25 -6.55
N GLN A 101 9.20 1.93 -6.56
CA GLN A 101 10.00 0.97 -7.31
C GLN A 101 9.81 1.15 -8.82
N GLU A 102 8.59 1.48 -9.26
CA GLU A 102 8.27 1.69 -10.67
C GLU A 102 8.74 3.07 -11.16
N ASN A 103 8.53 4.12 -10.35
CA ASN A 103 8.92 5.49 -10.67
C ASN A 103 9.49 6.20 -9.44
N PRO A 104 10.83 6.19 -9.26
CA PRO A 104 11.46 6.80 -8.09
C PRO A 104 11.36 8.32 -8.15
N LEU A 105 10.61 8.90 -7.21
CA LEU A 105 10.51 10.34 -7.03
C LEU A 105 11.53 10.83 -6.00
N SER A 106 12.08 12.03 -6.22
CA SER A 106 13.02 12.67 -5.29
C SER A 106 12.80 14.17 -5.20
N GLY A 107 13.28 14.79 -4.11
CA GLY A 107 13.25 16.24 -3.90
C GLY A 107 11.85 16.84 -3.99
N GLY A 108 11.68 17.92 -4.76
CA GLY A 108 10.42 18.64 -4.87
C GLY A 108 9.27 17.82 -5.46
N SER A 109 9.55 16.93 -6.42
CA SER A 109 8.53 16.06 -7.03
C SER A 109 7.93 15.08 -6.02
N LEU A 110 8.77 14.57 -5.11
CA LEU A 110 8.32 13.73 -4.00
C LEU A 110 7.38 14.51 -3.06
N ILE A 111 7.78 15.70 -2.64
CA ILE A 111 6.99 16.52 -1.72
C ILE A 111 5.63 16.90 -2.35
N ILE A 112 5.59 17.25 -3.63
CA ILE A 112 4.34 17.57 -4.34
C ILE A 112 3.43 16.35 -4.45
N ALA A 113 3.99 15.17 -4.71
CA ALA A 113 3.21 13.94 -4.77
C ALA A 113 2.66 13.56 -3.39
N MET A 114 3.47 13.70 -2.33
CA MET A 114 3.06 13.49 -0.93
C MET A 114 1.99 14.49 -0.48
N SER A 115 2.12 15.77 -0.82
CA SER A 115 1.16 16.80 -0.41
C SER A 115 -0.22 16.59 -1.02
N LYS A 116 -0.31 15.89 -2.15
CA LYS A 116 -1.59 15.51 -2.76
C LYS A 116 -2.22 14.30 -2.07
N ALA A 117 -1.38 13.35 -1.66
CA ALA A 117 -1.78 12.07 -1.10
C ALA A 117 -2.15 12.16 0.38
N LEU A 118 -1.42 12.95 1.18
CA LEU A 118 -1.70 13.12 2.60
C LEU A 118 -2.84 14.11 2.83
N LYS A 119 -3.73 13.81 3.77
CA LYS A 119 -4.82 14.68 4.22
C LYS A 119 -4.77 14.97 5.72
N GLY A 120 -5.55 15.95 6.15
CA GLY A 120 -5.79 16.25 7.56
C GLY A 120 -4.50 16.51 8.35
N SER A 121 -4.36 15.81 9.48
CA SER A 121 -3.19 15.93 10.35
C SER A 121 -1.88 15.46 9.69
N ALA A 122 -1.91 14.55 8.71
CA ALA A 122 -0.73 14.11 7.97
C ALA A 122 -0.22 15.17 6.97
N ALA A 123 -1.12 15.90 6.31
CA ALA A 123 -0.73 17.01 5.43
C ALA A 123 -0.06 18.14 6.22
N SER A 124 -0.62 18.46 7.39
CA SER A 124 -0.05 19.47 8.30
C SER A 124 1.33 19.04 8.82
N TRP A 125 1.49 17.77 9.15
CA TRP A 125 2.77 17.20 9.55
C TRP A 125 3.83 17.28 8.44
N LEU A 126 3.46 16.95 7.19
CA LEU A 126 4.38 17.00 6.05
C LEU A 126 4.95 18.41 5.84
N ALA A 127 4.11 19.45 5.96
CA ALA A 127 4.56 20.83 5.82
C ALA A 127 5.59 21.25 6.88
N GLN A 128 5.55 20.63 8.07
CA GLN A 128 6.47 20.92 9.18
C GLN A 128 7.77 20.10 9.12
N ASN A 129 7.72 18.91 8.51
CA ASN A 129 8.82 17.93 8.54
C ASN A 129 9.52 17.73 7.19
N SER A 130 9.10 18.47 6.15
CA SER A 130 9.76 18.46 4.84
C SER A 130 10.88 19.49 4.78
N PHE A 131 12.04 19.08 4.26
CA PHE A 131 13.20 19.93 4.03
C PHE A 131 13.85 19.63 2.68
N ALA A 132 14.69 20.54 2.19
CA ALA A 132 15.34 20.41 0.89
C ALA A 132 16.23 19.15 0.83
N GLY A 133 16.01 18.31 -0.18
CA GLY A 133 16.80 17.10 -0.39
C GLY A 133 16.39 15.89 0.47
N ILE A 134 15.27 15.95 1.19
CA ILE A 134 14.75 14.78 1.91
C ILE A 134 14.48 13.62 0.95
N THR A 135 14.92 12.43 1.36
CA THR A 135 14.70 11.19 0.62
C THR A 135 13.44 10.48 1.09
N TRP A 136 12.88 9.62 0.25
CA TRP A 136 11.69 8.82 0.62
C TRP A 136 11.94 7.96 1.87
N SER A 137 13.10 7.33 1.99
CA SER A 137 13.45 6.51 3.17
C SER A 137 13.40 7.31 4.47
N GLN A 138 14.02 8.50 4.48
CA GLN A 138 13.99 9.39 5.64
C GLN A 138 12.57 9.87 5.97
N LEU A 139 11.80 10.26 4.95
CA LEU A 139 10.42 10.68 5.14
C LEU A 139 9.56 9.54 5.69
N LYS A 140 9.73 8.33 5.17
CA LYS A 140 9.04 7.11 5.62
C LYS A 140 9.34 6.82 7.08
N ASP A 141 10.60 6.89 7.50
CA ASP A 141 10.98 6.65 8.90
C ASP A 141 10.33 7.67 9.84
N LEU A 142 10.35 8.96 9.47
CA LEU A 142 9.70 10.03 10.24
C LEU A 142 8.17 9.87 10.25
N PHE A 143 7.58 9.44 9.14
CA PHE A 143 6.14 9.22 9.01
C PHE A 143 5.68 8.07 9.90
N LEU A 144 6.36 6.93 9.83
CA LEU A 144 6.07 5.78 10.68
C LEU A 144 6.29 6.12 12.16
N ALA A 145 7.36 6.84 12.51
CA ALA A 145 7.55 7.27 13.90
C ALA A 145 6.39 8.11 14.46
N ARG A 146 5.63 8.81 13.61
CA ARG A 146 4.51 9.67 14.01
C ARG A 146 3.16 8.99 13.93
N PHE A 147 2.90 8.25 12.85
CA PHE A 147 1.57 7.72 12.50
C PHE A 147 1.48 6.19 12.59
N ASP A 148 2.60 5.48 12.76
CA ASP A 148 2.56 4.06 13.09
C ASP A 148 2.09 3.91 14.54
N TYR A 149 0.91 3.35 14.72
CA TYR A 149 0.59 2.74 15.98
C TYR A 149 1.34 1.40 16.00
N VAL A 150 2.40 1.32 16.79
CA VAL A 150 3.12 0.06 16.99
C VAL A 150 2.18 -0.91 17.72
N GLU A 151 1.37 -1.59 16.93
CA GLU A 151 0.48 -2.62 17.42
C GLU A 151 1.32 -3.84 17.73
N THR A 152 1.34 -4.25 19.00
CA THR A 152 2.13 -5.43 19.37
C THR A 152 1.52 -6.68 18.74
N PRO A 153 2.33 -7.72 18.46
CA PRO A 153 1.81 -8.99 17.94
C PRO A 153 0.73 -9.63 18.83
N ALA A 154 0.81 -9.40 20.15
CA ALA A 154 -0.18 -9.86 21.11
C ALA A 154 -1.51 -9.09 20.99
N ALA A 155 -1.46 -7.78 20.77
CA ALA A 155 -2.63 -6.93 20.55
C ALA A 155 -3.36 -7.32 19.27
N THR A 156 -2.63 -7.54 18.17
CA THR A 156 -3.22 -7.97 16.89
C THR A 156 -3.90 -9.32 17.03
N LEU A 157 -3.21 -10.29 17.64
CA LEU A 157 -3.78 -11.61 17.87
C LEU A 157 -4.99 -11.54 18.79
N TYR A 158 -4.96 -10.73 19.86
CA TYR A 158 -6.10 -10.54 20.75
C TYR A 158 -7.31 -9.95 20.01
N ARG A 159 -7.11 -8.94 19.15
CA ARG A 159 -8.19 -8.35 18.36
C ARG A 159 -8.75 -9.35 17.37
N LEU A 160 -7.87 -10.10 16.71
CA LEU A 160 -8.25 -11.06 15.69
C LEU A 160 -9.03 -12.24 16.29
N LEU A 161 -8.64 -12.73 17.47
CA LEU A 161 -9.35 -13.78 18.21
C LEU A 161 -10.72 -13.34 18.74
N ASN A 162 -10.91 -12.05 19.00
CA ASN A 162 -12.19 -11.49 19.45
C ASN A 162 -12.99 -10.83 18.32
N GLY A 163 -12.46 -10.84 17.09
CA GLY A 163 -13.11 -10.27 15.92
C GLY A 163 -14.24 -11.16 15.41
N THR A 164 -15.28 -10.55 14.88
CA THR A 164 -16.36 -11.23 14.16
C THR A 164 -16.24 -10.99 12.65
N PRO A 165 -16.76 -11.90 11.81
CA PRO A 165 -16.89 -11.65 10.38
C PRO A 165 -17.65 -10.34 10.11
N LYS A 166 -17.29 -9.63 9.05
CA LYS A 166 -18.04 -8.43 8.62
C LYS A 166 -19.42 -8.83 8.11
N GLU A 167 -20.36 -7.89 8.14
CA GLU A 167 -21.73 -8.12 7.64
C GLU A 167 -21.69 -8.51 6.15
N GLY A 168 -22.24 -9.67 5.81
CA GLY A 168 -22.21 -10.24 4.45
C GLY A 168 -20.88 -10.89 4.02
N GLU A 169 -19.85 -10.95 4.88
CA GLU A 169 -18.58 -11.63 4.58
C GLU A 169 -18.75 -13.16 4.69
N CYS A 170 -18.30 -13.91 3.69
CA CYS A 170 -18.30 -15.37 3.77
C CYS A 170 -17.15 -15.88 4.65
N MET A 171 -17.32 -17.04 5.30
CA MET A 171 -16.32 -17.60 6.23
C MET A 171 -14.95 -17.85 5.56
N SER A 172 -14.93 -18.14 4.26
CA SER A 172 -13.69 -18.31 3.49
C SER A 172 -12.91 -17.00 3.37
N SER A 173 -13.60 -15.89 3.01
CA SER A 173 -12.99 -14.56 2.95
C SER A 173 -12.49 -14.11 4.32
N TYR A 174 -13.28 -14.35 5.38
CA TYR A 174 -12.88 -14.07 6.76
C TYR A 174 -11.61 -14.86 7.15
N ALA A 175 -11.59 -16.17 6.93
CA ALA A 175 -10.43 -17.02 7.25
C ALA A 175 -9.19 -16.62 6.45
N THR A 176 -9.37 -16.23 5.18
CA THR A 176 -8.27 -15.75 4.32
C THR A 176 -7.71 -14.43 4.84
N ARG A 177 -8.56 -13.47 5.22
CA ARG A 177 -8.15 -12.19 5.83
C ARG A 177 -7.45 -12.41 7.18
N PHE A 178 -7.96 -13.33 7.98
CA PHE A 178 -7.38 -13.72 9.27
C PHE A 178 -5.97 -14.29 9.06
N LEU A 179 -5.82 -15.28 8.18
CA LEU A 179 -4.55 -15.92 7.91
C LEU A 179 -3.53 -14.96 7.28
N SER A 180 -3.97 -14.11 6.34
CA SER A 180 -3.10 -13.12 5.68
C SER A 180 -2.54 -12.12 6.68
N THR A 181 -3.37 -11.65 7.63
CA THR A 181 -2.94 -10.78 8.71
C THR A 181 -1.88 -11.46 9.58
N LEU A 182 -2.11 -12.72 10.00
CA LEU A 182 -1.15 -13.46 10.81
C LEU A 182 0.17 -13.71 10.08
N MET A 183 0.11 -14.18 8.84
CA MET A 183 1.30 -14.49 8.04
C MET A 183 2.14 -13.24 7.78
N SER A 184 1.49 -12.10 7.54
CA SER A 184 2.18 -10.81 7.39
C SER A 184 2.91 -10.41 8.68
N GLN A 185 2.22 -10.47 9.83
CA GLN A 185 2.77 -10.08 11.12
C GLN A 185 3.86 -11.03 11.64
N TRP A 186 3.72 -12.33 11.37
CA TRP A 186 4.66 -13.34 11.88
C TRP A 186 5.90 -13.53 11.01
N ARG A 187 5.92 -12.98 9.78
CA ARG A 187 7.06 -13.11 8.86
C ARG A 187 8.37 -12.59 9.46
N SER A 188 8.31 -11.58 10.31
CA SER A 188 9.47 -10.94 10.95
C SER A 188 9.74 -11.43 12.38
N LEU A 189 8.91 -12.34 12.91
CA LEU A 189 8.98 -12.78 14.30
C LEU A 189 9.64 -14.16 14.43
N SER A 190 10.39 -14.34 15.52
CA SER A 190 10.86 -15.65 15.92
C SER A 190 9.74 -16.52 16.51
N VAL A 191 9.95 -17.84 16.51
CA VAL A 191 9.04 -18.80 17.16
C VAL A 191 8.79 -18.45 18.63
N GLU A 192 9.81 -17.95 19.33
CA GLU A 192 9.68 -17.50 20.72
C GLU A 192 8.74 -16.29 20.84
N GLN A 193 8.91 -15.28 19.97
CA GLN A 193 8.04 -14.09 19.97
C GLN A 193 6.59 -14.44 19.64
N ILE A 194 6.35 -15.38 18.72
CA ILE A 194 5.01 -15.88 18.41
C ILE A 194 4.40 -16.57 19.63
N ALA A 195 5.14 -17.46 20.30
CA ALA A 195 4.66 -18.16 21.49
C ALA A 195 4.32 -17.17 22.63
N ILE A 196 5.14 -16.14 22.81
CA ILE A 196 4.89 -15.06 23.79
C ILE A 196 3.62 -14.28 23.42
N ALA A 197 3.46 -13.89 22.16
CA ALA A 197 2.28 -13.17 21.68
C ALA A 197 0.99 -13.97 21.90
N VAL A 198 1.00 -15.26 21.59
CA VAL A 198 -0.11 -16.19 21.85
C VAL A 198 -0.42 -16.29 23.35
N THR A 199 0.61 -16.41 24.18
CA THR A 199 0.44 -16.50 25.64
C THR A 199 -0.20 -15.24 26.20
N ILE A 200 0.30 -14.05 25.82
CA ILE A 200 -0.24 -12.76 26.28
C ILE A 200 -1.66 -12.55 25.74
N ALA A 201 -1.92 -12.84 24.46
CA ALA A 201 -3.25 -12.67 23.87
C ALA A 201 -4.29 -13.57 24.57
N HIS A 202 -3.94 -14.82 24.85
CA HIS A 202 -4.80 -15.72 25.63
C HIS A 202 -5.00 -15.20 27.06
N ALA A 203 -3.92 -14.82 27.76
CA ALA A 203 -4.00 -14.33 29.13
C ALA A 203 -4.77 -13.01 29.25
N SER A 204 -4.77 -12.18 28.21
CA SER A 204 -5.54 -10.93 28.12
C SER A 204 -7.05 -11.13 28.13
N ARG A 205 -7.53 -12.32 27.74
CA ARG A 205 -8.96 -12.68 27.85
C ARG A 205 -9.37 -12.99 29.29
N ILE A 206 -8.40 -13.31 30.14
CA ILE A 206 -8.62 -13.69 31.54
C ILE A 206 -8.48 -12.47 32.46
N ASP A 207 -7.51 -11.58 32.18
CA ASP A 207 -7.22 -10.40 33.00
C ASP A 207 -7.13 -9.12 32.15
N THR A 208 -7.92 -8.10 32.51
CA THR A 208 -7.96 -6.80 31.83
C THR A 208 -6.65 -6.02 31.94
N ARG A 209 -5.83 -6.29 32.96
CA ARG A 209 -4.50 -5.67 33.10
C ARG A 209 -3.52 -6.21 32.08
N LEU A 210 -3.65 -7.49 31.74
CA LEU A 210 -2.88 -8.13 30.68
C LEU A 210 -3.32 -7.65 29.31
N GLN A 211 -4.60 -7.32 29.13
CA GLN A 211 -5.07 -6.63 27.94
C GLN A 211 -4.31 -5.31 27.77
N ARG A 212 -4.22 -4.45 28.80
CA ARG A 212 -3.42 -3.22 28.71
C ARG A 212 -1.96 -3.51 28.37
N LEU A 213 -1.35 -4.53 28.98
CA LEU A 213 0.02 -4.93 28.69
C LEU A 213 0.21 -5.31 27.21
N ALA A 214 -0.75 -6.06 26.65
CA ALA A 214 -0.76 -6.44 25.24
C ALA A 214 -0.75 -5.22 24.31
N PHE A 215 -1.48 -4.15 24.63
CA PHE A 215 -1.54 -2.95 23.76
C PHE A 215 -0.44 -1.91 23.98
N THR A 216 0.34 -2.01 25.08
CA THR A 216 1.25 -0.91 25.48
C THR A 216 2.72 -1.31 25.59
N THR A 217 3.01 -2.61 25.62
CA THR A 217 4.38 -3.09 25.85
C THR A 217 4.77 -4.18 24.86
N GLU A 218 5.90 -3.97 24.18
CA GLU A 218 6.50 -5.03 23.36
C GLU A 218 7.28 -6.00 24.25
N ILE A 219 6.84 -7.26 24.27
CA ILE A 219 7.47 -8.34 25.04
C ILE A 219 8.03 -9.35 24.07
N ASN A 220 9.35 -9.27 23.86
CA ASN A 220 10.04 -10.04 22.82
C ASN A 220 10.85 -11.22 23.38
N THR A 221 10.97 -11.36 24.71
CA THR A 221 11.75 -12.42 25.37
C THR A 221 10.98 -13.05 26.52
N ARG A 222 11.24 -14.33 26.77
CA ARG A 222 10.65 -15.06 27.91
C ARG A 222 10.94 -14.39 29.26
N VAL A 223 12.15 -13.85 29.44
CA VAL A 223 12.54 -13.18 30.68
C VAL A 223 11.67 -11.94 30.93
N LYS A 224 11.45 -11.12 29.89
CA LYS A 224 10.59 -9.94 30.00
C LYS A 224 9.14 -10.32 30.26
N LEU A 225 8.64 -11.37 29.61
CA LEU A 225 7.31 -11.92 29.87
C LEU A 225 7.15 -12.32 31.35
N GLN A 226 8.11 -13.08 31.89
CA GLN A 226 8.07 -13.52 33.27
C GLN A 226 8.13 -12.34 34.25
N GLN A 227 8.99 -11.34 34.00
CA GLN A 227 9.09 -10.14 34.82
C GLN A 227 7.77 -9.37 34.87
N GLU A 228 7.13 -9.15 33.72
CA GLU A 228 5.83 -8.45 33.64
C GLU A 228 4.73 -9.23 34.35
N LEU A 229 4.63 -10.55 34.12
CA LEU A 229 3.66 -11.40 34.81
C LEU A 229 3.87 -11.39 36.32
N MET A 230 5.10 -11.50 36.80
CA MET A 230 5.41 -11.41 38.22
C MET A 230 5.04 -10.03 38.79
N ALA A 231 5.40 -8.94 38.12
CA ALA A 231 5.03 -7.58 38.54
C ALA A 231 3.51 -7.41 38.65
N LEU A 232 2.75 -8.02 37.74
CA LEU A 232 1.29 -7.99 37.80
C LEU A 232 0.74 -8.76 39.02
N THR A 233 1.32 -9.91 39.35
CA THR A 233 0.94 -10.69 40.55
C THR A 233 1.26 -9.98 41.86
N TYR A 234 2.40 -9.28 41.96
CA TYR A 234 2.75 -8.51 43.16
C TYR A 234 1.82 -7.31 43.36
N ARG A 235 1.41 -6.64 42.28
CA ARG A 235 0.40 -5.56 42.34
C ARG A 235 -1.00 -6.03 42.77
N LYS A 236 -1.29 -7.34 42.74
CA LYS A 236 -2.53 -7.91 43.30
C LYS A 236 -2.48 -8.05 44.83
N ARG A 237 -1.28 -7.97 45.45
CA ARG A 237 -1.08 -8.08 46.90
C ARG A 237 -0.85 -6.70 47.54
N GLY A 238 -1.92 -5.99 47.87
CA GLY A 238 -1.88 -4.87 48.81
C GLY A 238 -3.25 -4.19 49.01
N PRO A 239 -3.52 -3.69 50.23
CA PRO A 239 -3.54 -4.40 51.51
C PRO A 239 -4.86 -5.17 51.68
N GLN A 240 -4.78 -6.42 52.15
CA GLN A 240 -5.92 -7.04 52.83
C GLN A 240 -6.24 -6.14 54.03
N THR A 241 -7.38 -5.45 53.97
CA THR A 241 -7.99 -4.87 55.16
C THR A 241 -8.16 -6.01 56.16
N SER A 242 -7.42 -5.91 57.25
CA SER A 242 -7.65 -6.64 58.48
C SER A 242 -9.12 -6.59 58.84
N ASP A 243 -9.83 -7.72 58.78
CA ASP A 243 -10.72 -8.09 59.89
C ASP A 243 -10.99 -9.60 59.96
N LYS A 244 -10.50 -10.15 61.07
CA LYS A 244 -10.91 -11.33 61.87
C LYS A 244 -11.06 -12.70 61.21
N GLY A 245 -10.23 -13.61 61.73
CA GLY A 245 -10.74 -14.82 62.36
C GLY A 245 -10.14 -16.11 61.85
N GLY A 246 -9.14 -16.64 62.57
CA GLY A 246 -8.77 -18.04 62.48
C GLY A 246 -7.28 -18.31 62.29
N LEU A 247 -6.53 -18.29 63.40
CA LEU A 247 -5.30 -19.06 63.59
C LEU A 247 -5.47 -19.79 64.94
N PRO A 248 -4.80 -20.93 65.21
CA PRO A 248 -3.48 -21.25 64.66
C PRO A 248 -3.28 -22.71 64.18
N CYS A 249 -2.50 -22.86 63.11
CA CYS A 249 -1.79 -24.10 62.81
C CYS A 249 -0.42 -24.05 63.53
N ASP A 250 -0.24 -24.99 64.46
CA ASP A 250 0.99 -25.23 65.20
C ASP A 250 2.20 -25.46 64.27
N ALA A 251 3.20 -24.59 64.36
CA ALA A 251 4.54 -24.85 63.87
C ALA A 251 5.50 -24.92 65.07
N LYS A 252 5.82 -26.15 65.49
CA LYS A 252 6.84 -26.43 66.51
C LYS A 252 8.20 -25.92 66.04
N LYS A 253 8.79 -25.08 66.88
CA LYS A 253 10.11 -24.46 66.80
C LYS A 253 11.17 -25.45 67.29
N THR A 254 12.21 -25.72 66.50
CA THR A 254 13.50 -26.18 67.03
C THR A 254 14.64 -25.47 66.29
N SER A 255 15.14 -24.39 66.89
CA SER A 255 16.45 -23.83 66.59
C SER A 255 17.16 -23.66 67.93
N VAL A 256 18.06 -24.59 68.23
CA VAL A 256 18.92 -24.60 69.42
C VAL A 256 20.08 -23.63 69.16
N ARG A 257 20.23 -22.61 70.01
CA ARG A 257 21.45 -21.80 70.12
C ARG A 257 22.26 -22.27 71.34
N PRO A 258 23.60 -22.28 71.28
CA PRO A 258 24.42 -22.62 72.44
C PRO A 258 24.56 -21.37 73.34
N SER A 259 24.44 -21.55 74.66
CA SER A 259 24.80 -20.53 75.65
C SER A 259 26.12 -20.88 76.31
N LYS A 260 26.99 -19.86 76.37
CA LYS A 260 28.30 -19.85 77.01
C LYS A 260 28.20 -20.09 78.52
N ALA A 261 29.26 -20.68 79.04
CA ALA A 261 29.56 -20.87 80.44
C ALA A 261 29.69 -19.54 81.21
N MET A 262 29.20 -19.55 82.45
CA MET A 262 29.62 -18.63 83.51
C MET A 262 29.40 -19.34 84.87
N LEU A 263 30.48 -19.95 85.37
CA LEU A 263 30.96 -20.03 86.75
C LEU A 263 32.13 -21.02 86.80
#